data_AF-A0A9X2J817-F1
#
_entry.id   AF-A0A9X2J817-F1
#
_cell.length_a   1.000
_cell.length_b   1.000
_cell.length_c   1.000
_cell.angle_alpha   90.00
_cell.angle_beta   90.00
_cell.angle_gamma   90.00
#
_symmetry.space_group_name_H-M   'P 1'
#
loop_
_entity.id
_entity.type
_entity.pdbx_description
1 polymer ?
#
loop_
_entity_poly.entity_id
_entity_poly.type
_entity_poly.pdbx_seq_one_letter_code
_entity_poly.pdbx_strand_id
1 'polypeptide(L)'
;NDSSRFDDDMPEPQIEVTPIDAQSVDVEITIRFFENVDLVPEDNGPIFYRGQHYAVSTVPIDEPNQVAVGDNKELPTDAPYSREN
;
A
#
# COMPACT_ATOMS: atom_id res chain seq x y z
N ASN A 1 -3.20 8.09 -0.05
CA ASN A 1 -3.71 8.71 -1.28
C ASN A 1 -2.49 9.15 -2.06
N ASP A 2 -2.15 8.44 -3.13
CA ASP A 2 -0.99 8.75 -3.96
C ASP A 2 -1.43 9.71 -5.07
N SER A 3 -0.98 10.97 -4.97
CA SER A 3 -1.39 12.04 -5.87
C SER A 3 -0.78 11.96 -7.27
N SER A 4 0.34 11.24 -7.46
CA SER A 4 0.97 11.10 -8.79
C SER A 4 0.43 9.90 -9.57
N ARG A 5 -0.41 9.06 -8.96
CA ARG A 5 -0.99 7.84 -9.55
C ARG A 5 -1.52 8.02 -10.99
N PHE A 6 -2.19 9.13 -11.26
CA PHE A 6 -2.74 9.43 -12.58
C PHE A 6 -1.66 9.84 -13.59
N ASP A 7 -0.65 10.59 -13.13
CA ASP A 7 0.46 11.03 -13.97
C ASP A 7 1.42 9.86 -14.29
N ASP A 8 1.51 8.87 -13.41
CA ASP A 8 2.32 7.66 -13.54
C ASP A 8 1.63 6.55 -14.37
N ASP A 9 0.47 6.84 -14.98
CA ASP A 9 -0.36 5.88 -15.74
C ASP A 9 -0.58 4.55 -14.98
N MET A 10 -0.69 4.61 -13.66
CA MET A 10 -0.77 3.40 -12.84
C MET A 10 -2.10 2.67 -13.08
N PRO A 11 -2.09 1.33 -13.16
CA PRO A 11 -3.31 0.56 -13.36
C PRO A 11 -4.26 0.74 -12.18
N GLU A 12 -5.57 0.75 -12.48
CA GLU A 12 -6.63 0.68 -11.47
C GLU A 12 -6.41 -0.47 -10.48
N PRO A 13 -6.72 -0.26 -9.17
CA PRO A 13 -6.74 -1.36 -8.22
C PRO A 13 -7.60 -2.49 -8.77
N GLN A 14 -7.09 -3.71 -8.65
CA GLN A 14 -7.85 -4.89 -9.02
C GLN A 14 -8.60 -5.40 -7.79
N ILE A 15 -9.90 -5.66 -7.96
CA ILE A 15 -10.76 -6.20 -6.91
C ILE A 15 -11.30 -7.53 -7.42
N GLU A 16 -10.99 -8.59 -6.70
CA GLU A 16 -11.54 -9.93 -6.95
C GLU A 16 -12.46 -10.32 -5.79
N VAL A 17 -13.65 -10.81 -6.11
CA VAL A 17 -14.64 -11.25 -5.13
C VAL A 17 -14.94 -12.72 -5.38
N THR A 18 -14.60 -13.56 -4.42
CA THR A 18 -14.78 -15.01 -4.50
C THR A 18 -15.82 -15.46 -3.48
N PRO A 19 -17.00 -15.95 -3.91
CA PRO A 19 -17.97 -16.49 -2.98
C PRO A 19 -17.44 -17.73 -2.26
N ILE A 20 -17.59 -17.77 -0.93
CA ILE A 20 -17.24 -18.95 -0.12
C ILE A 20 -18.51 -19.78 0.13
N ASP A 21 -19.61 -19.11 0.51
CA ASP A 21 -20.92 -19.72 0.70
C ASP A 21 -22.07 -18.72 0.42
N ALA A 22 -23.31 -19.06 0.82
CA ALA A 22 -24.49 -18.24 0.57
C ALA A 22 -24.53 -16.90 1.34
N GLN A 23 -23.65 -16.72 2.33
CA GLN A 23 -23.61 -15.55 3.21
C GLN A 23 -22.22 -14.90 3.28
N SER A 24 -21.17 -15.52 2.73
CA SER A 24 -19.81 -15.02 2.81
C SER A 24 -19.09 -15.02 1.47
N VAL A 25 -18.24 -14.00 1.30
CA VAL A 25 -17.36 -13.83 0.13
C VAL A 25 -15.99 -13.39 0.63
N ASP A 26 -14.94 -13.87 -0.03
CA ASP A 26 -13.59 -13.34 0.08
C ASP A 26 -13.44 -12.17 -0.89
N VAL A 27 -12.81 -11.09 -0.43
CA VAL A 27 -12.49 -9.91 -1.25
C VAL A 27 -10.99 -9.72 -1.25
N GLU A 28 -10.36 -9.86 -2.41
CA GLU A 28 -8.95 -9.56 -2.62
C GLU A 28 -8.81 -8.19 -3.32
N ILE A 29 -7.97 -7.32 -2.78
CA ILE A 29 -7.69 -6.00 -3.34
C ILE A 29 -6.20 -5.92 -3.64
N THR A 30 -5.84 -5.77 -4.91
CA THR A 30 -4.47 -5.59 -5.36
C THR A 30 -4.23 -4.15 -5.79
N ILE A 31 -3.30 -3.46 -5.12
CA ILE A 31 -2.87 -2.09 -5.43
C ILE A 31 -1.41 -2.13 -5.86
N ARG A 32 -1.08 -1.45 -6.96
CA ARG A 32 0.31 -1.24 -7.39
C ARG A 32 0.74 0.19 -7.05
N PHE A 33 1.99 0.34 -6.65
CA PHE A 33 2.61 1.62 -6.33
C PHE A 33 3.99 1.70 -6.99
N PHE A 34 4.35 2.91 -7.41
CA PHE A 34 5.70 3.27 -7.79
C PHE A 34 6.19 4.32 -6.81
N GLU A 35 7.41 4.14 -6.31
CA GLU A 35 8.06 5.12 -5.46
C GLU A 35 9.46 5.40 -5.98
N ASN A 36 9.88 6.64 -5.86
CA ASN A 36 11.26 7.00 -6.14
C ASN A 36 12.15 6.45 -5.03
N VAL A 37 13.30 5.90 -5.41
CA VAL A 37 14.33 5.52 -4.45
C VAL A 37 15.27 6.71 -4.22
N ASP A 38 15.43 7.09 -2.96
CA ASP A 38 16.43 8.08 -2.58
C ASP A 38 17.78 7.39 -2.37
N LEU A 39 18.86 8.03 -2.83
CA LEU A 39 20.23 7.55 -2.59
C LEU A 39 20.87 8.38 -1.48
N VAL A 40 21.40 7.70 -0.47
CA VAL A 40 22.15 8.32 0.63
C VAL A 40 23.63 7.98 0.52
N PRO A 41 24.55 8.93 0.76
CA PRO A 41 25.98 8.64 0.76
C PRO A 41 26.33 7.57 1.80
N GLU A 42 27.12 6.58 1.39
CA GLU A 42 27.61 5.50 2.25
C GLU A 42 29.01 5.08 1.81
N ASP A 43 29.99 5.10 2.72
CA ASP A 43 31.43 4.93 2.39
C ASP A 43 31.76 3.65 1.60
N ASN A 44 31.06 2.55 1.88
CA ASN A 44 31.21 1.27 1.17
C ASN A 44 29.91 0.84 0.47
N GLY A 45 29.08 1.82 0.10
CA GLY A 45 27.79 1.55 -0.50
C GLY A 45 27.87 0.87 -1.87
N PRO A 46 26.87 0.05 -2.23
CA PRO A 46 26.89 -0.77 -3.43
C PRO A 46 26.81 0.03 -4.73
N ILE A 47 26.41 1.31 -4.67
CA ILE A 47 26.20 2.16 -5.84
C ILE A 47 27.31 3.20 -5.91
N PHE A 48 28.14 3.16 -6.95
CA PHE A 48 29.18 4.18 -7.20
C PHE A 48 28.72 5.16 -8.29
N TYR A 49 28.62 6.44 -7.94
CA TYR A 49 28.19 7.48 -8.86
C TYR A 49 28.91 8.80 -8.58
N ARG A 50 29.40 9.47 -9.62
CA ARG A 50 30.11 10.78 -9.53
C ARG A 50 31.25 10.83 -8.50
N GLY A 51 31.95 9.71 -8.28
CA GLY A 51 33.10 9.66 -7.36
C GLY A 51 32.75 9.39 -5.90
N GLN A 52 31.48 9.16 -5.58
CA GLN A 52 30.99 8.88 -4.23
C GLN A 52 30.22 7.54 -4.22
N HIS A 53 30.31 6.81 -3.10
CA HIS A 53 29.51 5.62 -2.85
C HIS A 53 28.18 5.98 -2.16
N TYR A 54 27.13 5.26 -2.53
CA TYR A 54 25.75 5.43 -2.06
C TYR A 54 25.10 4.08 -1.76
N ALA A 55 24.07 4.12 -0.92
CA ALA A 55 23.08 3.06 -0.75
C ALA A 55 21.67 3.60 -0.99
N VAL A 56 20.75 2.68 -1.29
CA VAL A 56 19.31 2.99 -1.32
C VAL A 56 18.87 3.33 0.10
N SER A 57 18.22 4.48 0.25
CA SER A 57 17.61 4.90 1.50
C SER A 57 16.52 3.91 1.90
N THR A 58 16.49 3.50 3.16
CA THR A 58 15.41 2.68 3.69
C THR A 58 14.16 3.56 3.86
N VAL A 59 13.10 3.26 3.11
CA VAL A 59 11.78 3.86 3.34
C VAL A 59 11.12 3.10 4.50
N PRO A 60 10.57 3.77 5.52
CA PRO A 60 9.78 3.10 6.54
C PRO A 60 8.56 2.44 5.90
N ILE A 61 8.38 1.14 6.13
CA ILE A 61 7.19 0.41 5.70
C ILE A 61 6.11 0.62 6.75
N ASP A 62 5.01 1.26 6.37
CA ASP A 62 3.81 1.33 7.20
C ASP A 62 3.01 0.04 7.03
N GLU A 63 3.03 -0.82 8.05
CA GLU A 63 2.17 -2.01 8.10
C GLU A 63 0.81 -1.63 8.71
N PRO A 64 -0.30 -1.73 7.95
CA PRO A 64 -1.62 -1.45 8.49
C PRO A 64 -1.97 -2.51 9.55
N ASN A 65 -2.28 -2.07 10.76
CA ASN A 65 -2.62 -2.95 11.89
C ASN A 65 -4.11 -3.26 12.03
N GLN A 66 -4.97 -2.61 11.23
CA GLN A 66 -6.41 -2.79 11.27
C GLN A 66 -7.04 -2.49 9.90
N VAL A 67 -8.02 -3.31 9.51
CA VAL A 67 -8.91 -3.03 8.39
C VAL A 67 -10.11 -2.21 8.85
N ALA A 68 -10.47 -1.17 8.11
CA ALA A 68 -11.70 -0.40 8.30
C ALA A 68 -12.41 -0.26 6.94
N VAL A 69 -13.73 -0.35 6.94
CA VAL A 69 -14.58 -0.16 5.75
C VAL A 69 -15.33 1.15 5.96
N GLY A 70 -14.97 2.17 5.18
CA GLY A 70 -15.39 3.55 5.45
C GLY A 70 -14.60 4.15 6.63
N ASP A 71 -13.91 5.25 6.39
CA ASP A 71 -13.52 6.18 7.46
C ASP A 71 -14.21 7.50 7.16
N ASN A 72 -15.54 7.46 7.23
CA ASN A 72 -16.36 8.63 7.30
C ASN A 72 -17.24 8.47 8.53
N LYS A 73 -16.78 9.04 9.64
CA LYS A 73 -17.43 8.99 10.96
C LYS A 73 -18.85 9.57 10.98
N GLU A 74 -19.29 10.22 9.91
CA GLU A 74 -20.66 10.71 9.72
C GLU A 74 -21.58 9.67 9.05
N LEU A 75 -21.04 8.58 8.50
CA LEU A 75 -21.78 7.53 7.80
C LEU A 75 -21.83 6.22 8.64
N PRO A 76 -22.95 5.50 8.62
CA PRO A 76 -23.17 4.30 9.45
C PRO A 76 -22.40 3.06 8.98
N THR A 77 -21.57 3.16 7.93
CA THR A 77 -20.82 2.05 7.33
C THR A 77 -19.58 1.64 8.12
N ASP A 78 -19.13 2.47 9.07
CA ASP A 78 -17.89 2.32 9.83
C ASP A 78 -18.05 1.40 11.06
N ALA A 79 -19.06 0.51 11.04
CA ALA A 79 -19.29 -0.39 12.16
C ALA A 79 -18.07 -1.31 12.35
N PRO A 80 -17.55 -1.46 13.58
CA PRO A 80 -16.46 -2.40 13.84
C PRO A 80 -16.88 -3.81 13.42
N TYR A 81 -16.05 -4.48 12.63
CA TYR A 81 -16.28 -5.88 12.29
C TYR A 81 -16.26 -6.73 13.57
N SER A 82 -17.43 -7.22 13.99
CA SER A 82 -17.57 -8.16 15.09
C SER A 82 -17.99 -9.51 14.51
N ARG A 83 -17.11 -10.51 14.59
CA ARG A 83 -17.48 -11.90 14.30
C ARG A 83 -18.10 -12.48 15.57
N GLU A 84 -19.38 -12.22 15.80
CA GLU A 84 -20.12 -12.97 16.81
C GLU A 84 -20.39 -14.39 16.27
N ASN A 85 -20.01 -15.39 17.08
CA ASN A 85 -20.22 -16.82 16.81
C ASN A 85 -21.66 -17.25 17.11
#